data_AF-A0A0N4TDU4-F1
#
_entry.id   AF-A0A0N4TDU4-F1
#
_cell.length_a   1.000
_cell.length_b   1.000
_cell.length_c   1.000
_cell.angle_alpha   90.00
_cell.angle_beta   90.00
_cell.angle_gamma   90.00
#
_symmetry.space_group_name_H-M   'P 1'
#
loop_
_entity.id
_entity.type
_entity.pdbx_description
1 polymer ?
#
loop_
_entity_poly.entity_id
_entity_poly.type
_entity_poly.pdbx_seq_one_letter_code
_entity_poly.pdbx_strand_id
1 'polypeptide(L)'
;MNRFPNTQAARSRPSVSLPGGVHHKSSDNYYLDRDARRSIQPPKCIYSADSHDQVSKSLDGETICTETTMKVETSSRKNFGLELPTPGFGYAWHRNKDEELHTPRYSKDLAALEKYDKFTYSD
;
A
#
# COMPACT_ATOMS: atom_id res chain seq x y z
N MET A 1 -19.70 32.59 4.24
CA MET A 1 -18.75 33.52 4.91
C MET A 1 -17.99 34.26 3.83
N ASN A 2 -18.06 35.59 3.82
CA ASN A 2 -17.51 36.40 2.71
C ASN A 2 -16.03 36.72 2.98
N ARG A 3 -15.20 36.66 1.94
CA ARG A 3 -13.78 37.03 2.03
C ARG A 3 -13.62 38.53 1.76
N PHE A 4 -12.91 39.23 2.65
CA PHE A 4 -12.67 40.68 2.54
C PHE A 4 -11.23 40.96 2.09
N PRO A 5 -10.94 42.11 1.45
CA PRO A 5 -9.61 42.41 0.91
C PRO A 5 -8.46 42.31 1.92
N ASN A 6 -8.68 42.66 3.18
CA ASN A 6 -7.69 42.58 4.26
C ASN A 6 -7.50 41.17 4.84
N THR A 7 -8.37 40.23 4.49
CA THR A 7 -8.28 38.81 4.88
C THR A 7 -7.69 37.92 3.78
N GLN A 8 -7.37 38.51 2.62
CA GLN A 8 -6.81 37.83 1.46
C GLN A 8 -5.37 38.27 1.25
N ALA A 9 -4.54 37.36 0.73
CA ALA A 9 -3.22 37.73 0.26
C ALA A 9 -3.31 38.73 -0.90
N ALA A 10 -2.31 39.62 -1.01
CA ALA A 10 -2.23 40.57 -2.11
C ALA A 10 -2.16 39.87 -3.47
N ARG A 11 -2.71 40.53 -4.52
CA ARG A 11 -2.68 40.01 -5.89
C ARG A 11 -1.27 39.99 -6.48
N SER A 12 -0.45 40.97 -6.12
CA SER A 12 0.97 41.02 -6.47
C SER A 12 1.79 40.27 -5.42
N ARG A 13 2.73 39.44 -5.86
CA ARG A 13 3.61 38.66 -4.99
C ARG A 13 5.06 39.03 -5.28
N PRO A 14 5.92 39.14 -4.26
CA PRO A 14 7.35 39.33 -4.48
C PRO A 14 7.96 38.12 -5.19
N SER A 15 9.12 38.32 -5.83
CA SER A 15 9.90 37.22 -6.40
C SER A 15 10.30 36.23 -5.31
N VAL A 16 10.13 34.93 -5.56
CA VAL A 16 10.49 33.87 -4.62
C VAL A 16 11.85 33.26 -4.96
N SER A 17 12.66 32.98 -3.94
CA SER A 17 13.85 32.13 -4.04
C SER A 17 13.50 30.75 -3.47
N LEU A 18 13.33 29.76 -4.34
CA LEU A 18 12.98 28.38 -3.93
C LEU A 18 14.25 27.58 -3.65
N PRO A 19 14.24 26.69 -2.64
CA PRO A 19 15.37 25.80 -2.41
C PRO A 19 15.55 24.84 -3.58
N GLY A 20 16.80 24.48 -3.86
CA GLY A 20 17.12 23.41 -4.81
C GLY A 20 16.60 22.05 -4.35
N GLY A 21 16.32 21.16 -5.30
CA GLY A 21 16.02 19.77 -4.99
C GLY A 21 17.24 19.01 -4.44
N VAL A 22 17.01 17.79 -3.96
CA VAL A 22 18.02 16.94 -3.31
C VAL A 22 19.26 16.64 -4.17
N HIS A 23 19.15 16.78 -5.51
CA HIS A 23 20.24 16.58 -6.46
C HIS A 23 20.78 17.89 -7.07
N HIS A 24 20.53 19.05 -6.44
CA HIS A 24 21.20 20.30 -6.81
C HIS A 24 22.62 20.33 -6.20
N LYS A 25 23.49 19.42 -6.66
CA LYS A 25 24.85 19.21 -6.16
C LYS A 25 25.86 19.34 -7.29
N SER A 26 27.05 19.87 -6.98
CA SER A 26 28.15 20.08 -7.92
C SER A 26 29.10 18.89 -8.07
N SER A 27 29.08 17.94 -7.12
CA SER A 27 29.91 16.72 -7.09
C SER A 27 29.07 15.53 -6.61
N ASP A 28 29.58 14.31 -6.83
CA ASP A 28 28.95 13.05 -6.41
C ASP A 28 27.46 12.96 -6.76
N ASN A 29 27.14 13.33 -8.00
CA ASN A 29 25.76 13.45 -8.49
C ASN A 29 25.59 12.84 -9.88
N TYR A 30 26.28 11.72 -10.12
CA TYR A 30 26.17 10.97 -11.36
C TYR A 30 24.73 10.52 -11.57
N TYR A 31 24.26 10.66 -12.81
CA TYR A 31 22.89 10.30 -13.15
C TYR A 31 22.67 8.78 -13.10
N LEU A 32 23.71 8.01 -13.40
CA LEU A 32 23.72 6.55 -13.40
C LEU A 32 23.17 5.97 -12.09
N ASP A 33 23.60 6.50 -10.95
CA ASP A 33 23.29 5.94 -9.63
C ASP A 33 21.83 6.19 -9.19
N ARG A 34 21.10 7.08 -9.87
CA ARG A 34 19.73 7.49 -9.51
C ARG A 34 18.72 7.34 -10.63
N ASP A 35 19.12 6.82 -11.79
CA ASP A 35 18.20 6.61 -12.91
C ASP A 35 17.37 5.33 -12.68
N ALA A 36 16.35 5.45 -11.84
CA ALA A 36 15.40 4.37 -11.57
C ALA A 36 14.64 3.90 -12.83
N ARG A 37 14.59 4.72 -13.89
CA ARG A 37 13.97 4.29 -15.16
C ARG A 37 14.79 3.22 -15.87
N ARG A 38 16.09 3.16 -15.59
CA ARG A 38 17.01 2.15 -16.13
C ARG A 38 17.22 0.96 -15.21
N SER A 39 16.81 1.06 -13.93
CA SER A 39 16.88 -0.06 -12.99
C SER A 39 15.69 -1.02 -13.12
N ILE A 40 14.63 -0.63 -13.83
CA ILE A 40 13.44 -1.46 -14.01
C ILE A 40 13.76 -2.73 -14.78
N GLN A 41 13.39 -3.87 -14.20
CA GLN A 41 13.55 -5.19 -14.83
C GLN A 41 12.27 -5.58 -15.56
N PRO A 42 12.35 -6.43 -16.60
CA PRO A 42 11.17 -7.04 -17.20
C PRO A 42 10.31 -7.78 -16.16
N PRO A 43 8.98 -7.89 -16.36
CA PRO A 43 8.12 -8.66 -15.47
C PRO A 43 8.58 -10.11 -15.32
N LYS A 44 8.59 -10.63 -14.09
CA LYS A 44 8.96 -12.01 -13.82
C LYS A 44 7.81 -12.95 -14.17
N CYS A 45 8.06 -13.88 -15.09
CA CYS A 45 7.10 -14.93 -15.45
C CYS A 45 7.22 -16.10 -14.46
N ILE A 46 6.22 -16.23 -13.56
CA ILE A 46 6.13 -17.31 -12.56
C ILE A 46 5.38 -18.55 -13.06
N TYR A 47 4.71 -18.43 -14.21
CA TYR A 47 3.93 -19.50 -14.83
C TYR A 47 4.03 -19.38 -16.36
N SER A 48 4.46 -20.46 -17.00
CA SER A 48 4.50 -20.59 -18.46
C SER A 48 3.97 -21.95 -18.88
N ALA A 49 3.18 -21.99 -19.96
CA ALA A 49 2.65 -23.23 -20.52
C ALA A 49 2.92 -23.24 -22.03
N ASP A 50 3.76 -24.18 -22.46
CA ASP A 50 4.07 -24.44 -23.86
C ASP A 50 3.49 -25.81 -24.27
N SER A 51 3.64 -26.21 -25.54
CA SER A 51 3.19 -27.52 -26.05
C SER A 51 3.85 -28.72 -25.36
N HIS A 52 4.87 -28.49 -24.54
CA HIS A 52 5.71 -29.52 -23.93
C HIS A 52 5.52 -29.70 -22.43
N ASP A 53 4.93 -28.76 -21.67
CA ASP A 53 4.42 -28.91 -20.28
C ASP A 53 4.20 -27.55 -19.56
N GLN A 54 3.52 -27.60 -18.41
CA GLN A 54 3.32 -26.48 -17.49
C GLN A 54 4.53 -26.34 -16.53
N VAL A 55 5.14 -25.15 -16.47
CA VAL A 55 6.29 -24.86 -15.60
C VAL A 55 5.97 -23.71 -14.65
N SER A 56 6.07 -23.97 -13.35
CA SER A 56 5.96 -22.99 -12.28
C SER A 56 7.34 -22.59 -11.76
N LYS A 57 7.60 -21.29 -11.62
CA LYS A 57 8.87 -20.74 -11.16
C LYS A 57 8.70 -19.95 -9.87
N SER A 58 9.69 -20.05 -8.98
CA SER A 58 9.82 -19.23 -7.78
C SER A 58 10.04 -17.75 -8.12
N LEU A 59 9.87 -16.87 -7.13
CA LEU A 59 10.28 -15.47 -7.19
C LEU A 59 11.78 -15.28 -7.46
N ASP A 60 12.59 -16.32 -7.27
CA ASP A 60 14.02 -16.35 -7.62
C ASP A 60 14.29 -17.00 -8.99
N GLY A 61 13.29 -17.64 -9.60
CA GLY A 61 13.35 -18.21 -10.95
C GLY A 61 13.67 -19.70 -11.00
N GLU A 62 13.87 -20.31 -9.84
CA GLU A 62 14.01 -21.76 -9.68
C GLU A 62 12.69 -22.49 -10.01
N THR A 63 12.78 -23.63 -10.71
CA THR A 63 11.61 -24.45 -11.05
C THR A 63 11.08 -25.14 -9.79
N ILE A 64 9.81 -24.89 -9.44
CA ILE A 64 9.18 -25.49 -8.27
C ILE A 64 8.37 -26.72 -8.69
N CYS A 65 8.63 -27.86 -8.06
CA CYS A 65 7.74 -29.03 -8.13
C CYS A 65 6.50 -28.79 -7.24
N THR A 66 5.33 -29.14 -7.76
CA THR A 66 4.00 -28.81 -7.24
C THR A 66 3.70 -29.25 -5.80
N GLU A 67 4.51 -30.10 -5.18
CA GLU A 67 4.23 -30.71 -3.88
C GLU A 67 4.67 -29.87 -2.66
N THR A 68 5.55 -28.88 -2.83
CA THR A 68 6.21 -28.19 -1.69
C THR A 68 5.58 -26.84 -1.31
N THR A 69 4.55 -26.38 -2.04
CA THR A 69 4.02 -25.00 -1.89
C THR A 69 2.98 -24.82 -0.76
N MET A 70 2.54 -25.90 -0.09
CA MET A 70 1.38 -25.84 0.81
C MET A 70 1.72 -25.99 2.30
N LYS A 71 2.65 -25.19 2.83
CA LYS A 71 2.80 -25.03 4.29
C LYS A 71 3.12 -23.59 4.67
N VAL A 72 2.12 -22.71 4.58
CA VAL A 72 2.09 -21.47 5.34
C VAL A 72 1.12 -21.70 6.49
N GLU A 73 1.67 -21.81 7.70
CA GLU A 73 0.95 -21.98 8.94
C GLU A 73 -0.13 -20.90 9.07
N THR A 74 -1.40 -21.29 8.99
CA THR A 74 -2.51 -20.37 9.25
C THR A 74 -3.40 -21.01 10.30
N SER A 75 -3.43 -20.39 11.48
CA SER A 75 -4.37 -20.66 12.56
C SER A 75 -5.83 -20.38 12.13
N SER A 76 -6.75 -20.65 13.06
CA SER A 76 -8.09 -21.25 12.90
C SER A 76 -9.19 -20.52 12.07
N ARG A 77 -8.87 -19.68 11.09
CA ARG A 77 -9.81 -19.31 10.00
C ARG A 77 -9.08 -19.19 8.66
N LYS A 78 -9.02 -20.33 7.96
CA LYS A 78 -8.44 -20.52 6.61
C LYS A 78 -8.80 -19.35 5.68
N ASN A 79 -7.81 -18.62 5.15
CA ASN A 79 -7.84 -17.63 4.05
C ASN A 79 -9.17 -17.47 3.27
N PHE A 80 -10.29 -17.06 3.87
CA PHE A 80 -11.63 -17.11 3.26
C PHE A 80 -12.04 -18.46 2.63
N GLY A 81 -11.49 -19.59 3.11
CA GLY A 81 -11.67 -20.90 2.47
C GLY A 81 -10.88 -21.09 1.17
N LEU A 82 -9.94 -20.19 0.86
CA LEU A 82 -9.04 -20.30 -0.27
C LEU A 82 -7.78 -21.10 0.12
N GLU A 83 -7.36 -21.99 -0.77
CA GLU A 83 -6.10 -22.74 -0.65
C GLU A 83 -4.86 -21.88 -0.97
N LEU A 84 -5.07 -20.71 -1.58
CA LEU A 84 -4.01 -19.79 -1.99
C LEU A 84 -3.82 -18.65 -0.98
N PRO A 85 -2.60 -18.13 -0.78
CA PRO A 85 -2.38 -16.97 0.07
C PRO A 85 -3.14 -15.76 -0.48
N THR A 86 -3.85 -15.05 0.39
CA THR A 86 -4.55 -13.81 0.01
C THR A 86 -3.52 -12.71 -0.26
N PRO A 87 -3.48 -12.08 -1.46
CA PRO A 87 -2.53 -11.01 -1.73
C PRO A 87 -2.79 -9.77 -0.87
N GLY A 88 -1.73 -9.27 -0.22
CA GLY A 88 -1.79 -8.10 0.66
C GLY A 88 -2.29 -8.41 2.08
N PHE A 89 -1.95 -7.55 3.03
CA PHE A 89 -2.53 -7.59 4.38
C PHE A 89 -3.79 -6.72 4.39
N GLY A 90 -4.93 -7.30 4.78
CA GLY A 90 -6.22 -6.59 4.81
C GLY A 90 -6.14 -5.31 5.65
N TYR A 91 -6.67 -4.21 5.11
CA TYR A 91 -6.77 -2.95 5.85
C TYR A 91 -8.04 -2.97 6.71
N ALA A 92 -7.89 -2.79 8.01
CA ALA A 92 -9.02 -2.60 8.93
C ALA A 92 -9.27 -1.11 9.11
N TRP A 93 -10.45 -0.65 8.72
CA TRP A 93 -10.90 0.70 9.05
C TRP A 93 -11.15 0.77 10.56
N HIS A 94 -10.70 1.84 11.21
CA HIS A 94 -11.01 2.11 12.60
C HIS A 94 -11.73 3.45 12.71
N ARG A 95 -12.58 3.56 13.72
CA ARG A 95 -13.32 4.78 14.03
C ARG A 95 -12.42 5.81 14.71
N ASN A 96 -12.58 7.09 14.39
CA ASN A 96 -11.90 8.19 15.09
C ASN A 96 -12.92 9.02 15.89
N LYS A 97 -13.14 8.64 17.16
CA LYS A 97 -14.15 9.26 18.03
C LYS A 97 -13.95 10.75 18.28
N ASP A 98 -12.73 11.25 18.15
CA ASP A 98 -12.42 12.65 18.45
C ASP A 98 -12.90 13.62 17.36
N GLU A 99 -13.05 13.12 16.14
CA GLU A 99 -13.52 13.87 14.97
C GLU A 99 -15.02 13.65 14.69
N GLU A 100 -15.67 12.78 15.45
CA GLU A 100 -17.09 12.48 15.29
C GLU A 100 -17.99 13.61 15.80
N LEU A 101 -19.15 13.76 15.14
CA LEU A 101 -20.24 14.57 15.65
C LEU A 101 -20.69 14.07 17.02
N HIS A 102 -21.26 14.96 17.83
CA HIS A 102 -21.67 14.65 19.21
C HIS A 102 -22.58 13.41 19.30
N THR A 103 -23.48 13.20 18.34
CA THR A 103 -24.42 12.08 18.35
C THR A 103 -23.76 10.71 18.11
N PRO A 104 -22.95 10.47 17.04
CA PRO A 104 -22.25 9.20 16.85
C PRO A 104 -21.13 8.96 17.88
N ARG A 105 -20.50 10.02 18.41
CA ARG A 105 -19.40 9.91 19.38
C ARG A 105 -19.78 9.11 20.63
N TYR A 106 -21.01 9.32 21.12
CA TYR A 106 -21.53 8.66 22.32
C TYR A 106 -22.53 7.54 22.01
N SER A 107 -22.65 7.14 20.74
CA SER A 107 -23.50 6.04 20.31
C SER A 107 -22.98 4.71 20.86
N LYS A 108 -23.81 4.05 21.69
CA LYS A 108 -23.54 2.72 22.23
C LYS A 108 -23.56 1.65 21.12
N ASP A 109 -24.42 1.83 20.13
CA ASP A 109 -24.56 0.89 19.02
C ASP A 109 -23.31 0.90 18.14
N LEU A 110 -22.78 2.09 17.81
CA LEU A 110 -21.53 2.21 17.06
C LEU A 110 -20.33 1.70 17.86
N ALA A 111 -20.31 1.91 19.18
CA ALA A 111 -19.28 1.31 20.03
C ALA A 111 -19.38 -0.22 20.09
N ALA A 112 -20.59 -0.78 20.05
CA ALA A 112 -20.81 -2.21 20.01
C ALA A 112 -20.48 -2.83 18.64
N LEU A 113 -20.57 -2.05 17.55
CA LEU A 113 -20.20 -2.48 16.20
C LEU A 113 -18.69 -2.45 15.96
N GLU A 114 -17.93 -1.63 16.70
CA GLU A 114 -16.47 -1.51 16.62
C GLU A 114 -15.74 -2.85 16.86
N LYS A 115 -16.36 -3.79 17.58
CA LYS A 115 -15.82 -5.16 17.71
C LYS A 115 -15.68 -5.84 16.35
N TYR A 116 -16.60 -5.55 15.42
CA TYR A 116 -16.61 -6.14 14.07
C TYR A 116 -15.65 -5.46 13.10
N ASP A 117 -15.12 -4.28 13.43
CA ASP A 117 -14.08 -3.59 12.63
C ASP A 117 -12.81 -4.46 12.53
N LYS A 118 -12.59 -5.32 13.53
CA LYS A 118 -11.50 -6.30 13.57
C LYS A 118 -11.92 -7.70 13.11
N PHE A 119 -13.22 -8.01 13.02
CA PHE A 119 -13.71 -9.36 12.66
C PHE A 119 -13.83 -9.62 11.15
N THR A 120 -13.06 -8.93 10.32
CA THR A 120 -12.55 -9.60 9.11
C THR A 120 -11.38 -10.54 9.44
N TYR A 121 -10.65 -10.34 10.56
CA TYR A 121 -9.59 -11.24 11.02
C TYR A 121 -9.35 -11.11 12.54
N SER A 122 -9.98 -11.94 13.37
CA SER A 122 -9.53 -12.24 14.74
C SER A 122 -10.15 -13.57 15.18
N ASP A 123 -9.28 -14.54 15.46
CA ASP A 123 -9.43 -15.93 15.96
C ASP A 123 -10.80 -16.65 15.89
#